data_AF-A0A3M7RQN5-F1
#
_entry.id   AF-A0A3M7RQN5-F1
#
_cell.length_a   1.000
_cell.length_b   1.000
_cell.length_c   1.000
_cell.angle_alpha   90.00
_cell.angle_beta   90.00
_cell.angle_gamma   90.00
#
_symmetry.space_group_name_H-M   'P 1'
#
loop_
_entity.id
_entity.type
_entity.pdbx_description
1 polymer ?
#
loop_
_entity_poly.entity_id
_entity_poly.type
_entity_poly.pdbx_seq_one_letter_code
_entity_poly.pdbx_strand_id
1 'polypeptide(L)'
;MLEMINLTDKRNSLAKTLSGGMKRKLSVAIAFIGGSKVVILDEPSSGMDPQSRHLTWNCLGNFKKADFLGDRIAIMSQGDLKCCGSPLFLTTQYASGYDLILTLERNSPENISEIRKIVQTIVRESKLKSSINLELSFRLSAKYIQDFPKLLDKLDDIKEKCFISNLSISANTIEHDRKNKL
;
A
#
# COMPACT_ATOMS: atom_id res chain seq x y z
N MET A 1 -26.02 17.86 5.00
CA MET A 1 -25.31 16.85 5.82
C MET A 1 -25.96 15.46 5.79
N LEU A 2 -27.28 15.32 6.04
CA LEU A 2 -27.96 14.01 5.94
C LEU A 2 -27.89 13.37 4.53
N GLU A 3 -27.92 14.18 3.48
CA GLU A 3 -27.72 13.73 2.09
C GLU A 3 -26.32 13.17 1.86
N MET A 4 -25.28 13.79 2.45
CA MET A 4 -23.90 13.33 2.29
C MET A 4 -23.76 11.91 2.84
N ILE A 5 -24.28 11.64 4.04
CA ILE A 5 -24.23 10.32 4.70
C ILE A 5 -25.31 9.33 4.23
N ASN A 6 -26.11 9.69 3.22
CA ASN A 6 -27.20 8.89 2.69
C ASN A 6 -28.21 8.43 3.76
N LEU A 7 -28.65 9.34 4.62
CA LEU A 7 -29.66 9.11 5.68
C LEU A 7 -30.92 9.98 5.54
N THR A 8 -31.13 10.61 4.38
CA THR A 8 -32.27 11.50 4.12
C THR A 8 -33.61 10.80 4.35
N ASP A 9 -33.75 9.54 3.91
CA ASP A 9 -34.98 8.75 4.03
C ASP A 9 -35.33 8.40 5.49
N LYS A 10 -34.36 8.53 6.40
CA LYS A 10 -34.52 8.25 7.83
C LYS A 10 -34.45 9.51 8.68
N ARG A 11 -34.60 10.71 8.09
CA ARG A 11 -34.54 12.00 8.81
C ARG A 11 -35.49 12.10 10.01
N ASN A 12 -36.66 11.48 9.92
CA ASN A 12 -37.70 11.49 10.95
C ASN A 12 -37.69 10.22 11.82
N SER A 13 -36.74 9.31 11.61
CA SER A 13 -36.61 8.10 12.40
C SER A 13 -35.81 8.36 13.67
N LEU A 14 -36.22 7.75 14.78
CA LEU A 14 -35.46 7.85 16.02
C LEU A 14 -34.12 7.12 15.88
N ALA A 15 -33.05 7.66 16.47
CA ALA A 15 -31.72 7.04 16.40
C ALA A 15 -31.72 5.57 16.89
N LYS A 16 -32.60 5.21 17.84
CA LYS A 16 -32.75 3.84 18.34
C LYS A 16 -33.18 2.84 17.27
N THR A 17 -33.93 3.27 16.26
CA THR A 17 -34.47 2.41 15.19
C THR A 17 -33.52 2.29 13.99
N LEU A 18 -32.36 2.95 14.02
CA LEU A 18 -31.34 2.84 12.98
C LEU A 18 -30.50 1.56 13.15
N SER A 19 -30.05 0.98 12.03
CA SER A 19 -29.10 -0.13 12.06
C SER A 19 -27.74 0.31 12.63
N GLY A 20 -26.89 -0.64 13.04
CA GLY A 20 -25.55 -0.32 13.58
C GLY A 20 -24.72 0.57 12.65
N GLY A 21 -24.69 0.25 11.36
CA GLY A 21 -24.00 1.07 10.34
C GLY A 21 -24.61 2.46 10.18
N MET A 22 -25.94 2.59 10.22
CA MET A 22 -26.63 3.89 10.14
C MET A 22 -26.36 4.76 11.38
N LYS A 23 -26.34 4.17 12.58
CA LYS A 23 -25.95 4.88 13.81
C LYS A 23 -24.52 5.41 13.73
N ARG A 24 -23.61 4.63 13.15
CA ARG A 24 -22.21 5.04 12.95
C ARG A 24 -22.09 6.20 11.95
N LYS A 25 -22.81 6.15 10.82
CA LYS A 25 -22.91 7.27 9.87
C LYS A 25 -23.47 8.54 10.53
N LEU A 26 -24.52 8.40 11.34
CA LEU A 26 -25.10 9.51 12.09
C LEU A 26 -24.10 10.09 13.10
N SER A 27 -23.34 9.25 13.80
CA SER A 27 -22.28 9.68 14.73
C SER A 27 -21.20 10.50 14.04
N VAL A 28 -20.76 10.08 12.84
CA VAL A 28 -19.79 10.84 12.04
C VAL A 28 -20.39 12.20 11.66
N ALA A 29 -21.63 12.25 11.18
CA ALA A 29 -22.28 13.51 10.84
C ALA A 29 -22.41 14.46 12.04
N ILE A 30 -22.79 13.96 13.21
CA ILE A 30 -22.85 14.77 14.44
C ILE A 30 -21.47 15.36 14.77
N ALA A 31 -20.38 14.62 14.56
CA ALA A 31 -19.03 15.13 14.82
C ALA A 31 -18.65 16.31 13.91
N PHE A 32 -19.16 16.34 12.67
CA PHE A 32 -18.87 17.40 11.69
C PHE A 32 -19.88 18.56 11.73
N ILE A 33 -21.11 18.38 12.23
CA ILE A 33 -22.16 19.41 12.17
C ILE A 33 -21.81 20.66 12.99
N GLY A 34 -21.00 20.50 14.04
CA GLY A 34 -20.61 21.58 14.95
C GLY A 34 -19.55 22.54 14.40
N GLY A 35 -19.09 22.37 13.14
CA GLY A 35 -18.02 23.20 12.58
C GLY A 35 -16.67 23.03 13.29
N SER A 36 -16.45 21.86 13.90
CA SER A 36 -15.23 21.55 14.64
C SER A 36 -13.99 21.65 13.74
N LYS A 37 -12.99 22.41 14.18
CA LYS A 37 -11.69 22.51 13.49
C LYS A 37 -10.90 21.20 13.52
N VAL A 38 -11.13 20.37 14.54
CA VAL A 38 -10.48 19.06 14.72
C VAL A 38 -11.56 18.05 15.07
N VAL A 39 -11.56 16.92 14.35
CA VAL A 39 -12.47 15.80 14.58
C VAL A 39 -11.63 14.54 14.75
N ILE A 40 -11.78 13.85 15.88
CA ILE A 40 -11.15 12.56 16.14
C ILE A 40 -12.19 11.47 15.89
N LEU A 41 -11.87 10.54 14.99
CA LEU A 41 -12.73 9.42 14.65
C LEU A 41 -12.02 8.12 15.04
N ASP A 42 -12.55 7.43 16.04
CA ASP A 42 -12.10 6.10 16.40
C ASP A 42 -12.91 5.06 15.61
N GLU A 43 -12.25 4.22 14.81
CA GLU A 43 -12.82 3.16 13.99
C GLU A 43 -14.14 3.53 13.25
N PRO A 44 -14.17 4.58 12.40
CA PRO A 44 -15.43 5.12 11.84
C PRO A 44 -16.15 4.16 10.88
N SER A 45 -15.44 3.19 10.30
CA SER A 45 -15.96 2.25 9.30
C SER A 45 -16.25 0.83 9.83
N SER A 46 -15.96 0.56 11.11
CA SER A 46 -16.18 -0.76 11.70
C SER A 46 -17.67 -1.12 11.77
N GLY A 47 -18.03 -2.37 11.43
CA GLY A 47 -19.42 -2.86 11.42
C GLY A 47 -20.30 -2.33 10.28
N MET A 48 -19.71 -1.66 9.28
CA MET A 48 -20.41 -1.24 8.06
C MET A 48 -20.24 -2.25 6.91
N ASP A 49 -21.28 -2.41 6.10
CA ASP A 49 -21.20 -3.12 4.82
C ASP A 49 -20.22 -2.40 3.85
N PRO A 50 -19.65 -3.10 2.85
CA PRO A 50 -18.65 -2.53 1.94
C PRO A 50 -19.11 -1.25 1.24
N GLN A 51 -20.39 -1.16 0.85
CA GLN A 51 -20.95 0.00 0.16
C GLN A 51 -21.04 1.21 1.11
N SER A 52 -21.52 0.99 2.34
CA SER A 52 -21.57 2.00 3.39
C SER A 52 -20.20 2.54 3.80
N ARG A 53 -19.16 1.68 3.79
CA ARG A 53 -17.77 2.13 4.03
C ARG A 53 -17.32 3.09 2.95
N HIS A 54 -17.51 2.74 1.68
CA HIS A 54 -17.08 3.59 0.57
C HIS A 54 -17.78 4.96 0.60
N LEU A 55 -19.09 4.98 0.85
CA LEU A 55 -19.86 6.22 0.99
C LEU A 55 -19.34 7.09 2.13
N THR A 56 -19.02 6.48 3.28
CA THR A 56 -18.45 7.21 4.44
C THR A 56 -17.08 7.79 4.11
N TRP A 57 -16.21 7.05 3.43
CA TRP A 57 -14.91 7.54 2.97
C TRP A 57 -15.04 8.67 1.95
N ASN A 58 -16.00 8.60 1.03
CA ASN A 58 -16.25 9.67 0.06
C ASN A 58 -16.72 10.95 0.76
N CYS A 59 -17.57 10.83 1.80
CA CYS A 59 -17.96 11.96 2.63
C CYS A 59 -16.76 12.59 3.31
N LEU A 60 -15.92 11.78 3.97
CA LEU A 60 -14.69 12.24 4.62
C LEU A 60 -13.74 12.91 3.61
N GLY A 61 -13.63 12.38 2.40
CA GLY A 61 -12.86 12.98 1.30
C GLY A 61 -13.35 14.37 0.91
N ASN A 62 -14.66 14.59 0.88
CA ASN A 62 -15.24 15.92 0.63
C ASN A 62 -14.93 16.92 1.76
N PHE A 63 -14.87 16.47 3.01
CA PHE A 63 -14.40 17.30 4.12
C PHE A 63 -12.89 17.55 4.07
N LYS A 64 -12.09 16.55 3.67
CA LYS A 64 -10.63 16.68 3.50
C LYS A 64 -10.23 17.66 2.40
N LYS A 65 -10.98 17.72 1.29
CA LYS A 65 -10.70 18.65 0.18
C LYS A 65 -10.77 20.12 0.58
N ALA A 66 -11.38 20.45 1.72
CA ALA A 66 -11.48 21.83 2.19
C ALA A 66 -10.18 22.36 2.83
N ASP A 67 -9.30 21.49 3.36
CA ASP A 67 -8.06 21.90 4.03
C ASP A 67 -6.91 20.92 3.72
N PHE A 68 -5.98 21.39 2.89
CA PHE A 68 -4.94 20.68 2.11
C PHE A 68 -3.86 19.88 2.90
N LEU A 69 -4.10 19.46 4.14
CA LEU A 69 -3.05 18.94 5.07
C LEU A 69 -3.21 17.45 5.46
N GLY A 70 -4.20 16.73 4.92
CA GLY A 70 -4.74 15.51 5.52
C GLY A 70 -4.18 14.15 5.05
N ASP A 71 -2.94 14.06 4.57
CA ASP A 71 -2.35 12.79 4.08
C ASP A 71 -1.11 12.36 4.86
N ARG A 72 -1.15 12.45 6.20
CA ARG A 72 -0.12 11.84 7.06
C ARG A 72 -0.67 10.59 7.72
N ILE A 73 0.07 9.50 7.62
CA ILE A 73 -0.18 8.25 8.32
C ILE A 73 0.78 8.20 9.51
N ALA A 74 0.25 7.87 10.68
CA ALA A 74 1.00 7.61 11.88
C ALA A 74 0.85 6.12 12.23
N ILE A 75 1.98 5.41 12.44
CA ILE A 75 1.98 4.00 12.84
C ILE A 75 2.41 3.92 14.31
N MET A 76 1.53 3.37 15.14
CA MET A 76 1.76 3.17 16.57
C MET A 76 1.89 1.66 16.86
N SER A 77 2.78 1.29 17.78
CA SER A 77 2.96 -0.10 18.24
C SER A 77 3.44 -0.13 19.68
N GLN A 78 2.83 -0.98 20.51
CA GLN A 78 3.16 -1.15 21.93
C GLN A 78 3.12 0.16 22.75
N GLY A 79 2.22 1.07 22.42
CA GLY A 79 2.12 2.35 23.13
C GLY A 79 3.02 3.46 22.58
N ASP A 80 3.93 3.16 21.65
CA ASP A 80 4.83 4.15 21.06
C ASP A 80 4.44 4.49 19.61
N LEU A 81 4.59 5.76 19.24
CA LEU A 81 4.57 6.19 17.85
C LEU A 81 5.88 5.75 17.17
N LYS A 82 5.82 4.82 16.22
CA LYS A 82 7.00 4.29 15.51
C LYS A 82 7.36 5.12 14.29
N CYS A 83 6.37 5.65 13.56
CA CYS A 83 6.62 6.57 12.45
C CYS A 83 5.39 7.43 12.12
N CYS A 84 5.64 8.59 11.49
CA CYS A 84 4.59 9.49 11.01
C CYS A 84 5.06 10.25 9.76
N GLY A 85 4.30 10.16 8.67
CA GLY A 85 4.62 10.87 7.42
C GLY A 85 3.58 10.60 6.34
N SER A 86 3.78 11.17 5.15
CA SER A 86 2.91 10.85 4.03
C SER A 86 3.04 9.38 3.61
N PRO A 87 2.02 8.79 2.95
CA PRO A 87 2.13 7.44 2.41
C PRO A 87 3.41 7.27 1.58
N LEU A 88 3.73 8.26 0.74
CA LEU A 88 4.96 8.28 -0.05
C LEU A 88 6.23 8.36 0.81
N PHE A 89 6.25 9.22 1.84
CA PHE A 89 7.38 9.28 2.77
C PHE A 89 7.58 7.96 3.49
N LEU A 90 6.49 7.32 3.95
CA LEU A 90 6.56 6.05 4.66
C LEU A 90 6.98 4.91 3.73
N THR A 91 6.56 4.89 2.47
CA THR A 91 7.08 3.91 1.51
C THR A 91 8.55 4.19 1.20
N THR A 92 8.98 5.43 1.01
CA THR A 92 10.40 5.73 0.77
C THR A 92 11.30 5.42 1.97
N GLN A 93 10.85 5.69 3.20
CA GLN A 93 11.61 5.45 4.43
C GLN A 93 11.58 3.99 4.91
N TYR A 94 10.44 3.31 4.76
CA TYR A 94 10.18 2.02 5.39
C TYR A 94 9.79 0.89 4.42
N ALA A 95 9.49 1.16 3.14
CA ALA A 95 9.39 0.06 2.18
C ALA A 95 10.78 -0.54 2.00
N SER A 96 10.88 -1.86 2.16
CA SER A 96 12.15 -2.58 2.14
C SER A 96 12.73 -2.78 0.73
N GLY A 97 12.24 -2.02 -0.24
CA GLY A 97 12.62 -2.08 -1.65
C GLY A 97 11.54 -2.69 -2.53
N TYR A 98 11.99 -3.20 -3.67
CA TYR A 98 11.16 -3.84 -4.69
C TYR A 98 11.60 -5.29 -4.84
N ASP A 99 10.66 -6.20 -5.09
CA ASP A 99 11.00 -7.56 -5.46
C ASP A 99 10.94 -7.67 -7.00
N LEU A 100 12.08 -7.96 -7.61
CA LEU A 100 12.20 -8.35 -9.01
C LEU A 100 12.03 -9.86 -9.09
N ILE A 101 11.03 -10.30 -9.85
CA ILE A 101 10.73 -11.70 -10.07
C ILE A 101 10.96 -12.00 -11.55
N LEU A 102 11.83 -12.96 -11.80
CA LEU A 102 12.13 -13.47 -13.14
C LEU A 102 11.63 -14.91 -13.23
N THR A 103 10.87 -15.21 -14.26
CA THR A 103 10.50 -16.58 -14.62
C THR A 103 11.38 -17.04 -15.77
N LEU A 104 12.00 -18.19 -15.61
CA LEU A 104 12.86 -18.83 -16.60
C LEU A 104 12.09 -19.99 -17.27
N GLU A 105 12.39 -20.29 -18.51
CA GLU A 105 11.94 -21.53 -19.15
C GLU A 105 12.88 -22.70 -18.82
N ARG A 106 14.14 -22.38 -18.51
CA ARG A 106 15.17 -23.35 -18.15
C ARG A 106 16.03 -22.80 -17.02
N ASN A 107 16.15 -23.57 -15.95
CA ASN A 107 17.05 -23.25 -14.86
C ASN A 107 18.41 -23.90 -15.10
N SER A 108 19.43 -23.09 -15.36
CA SER A 108 20.83 -23.50 -15.35
C SER A 108 21.61 -22.61 -14.37
N PRO A 109 22.63 -23.16 -13.69
CA PRO A 109 23.46 -22.38 -12.77
C PRO A 109 24.22 -21.25 -13.48
N GLU A 110 24.52 -21.40 -14.77
CA GLU A 110 25.12 -20.36 -15.61
C GLU A 110 24.18 -19.17 -15.80
N ASN A 111 22.90 -19.42 -16.10
CA ASN A 111 21.89 -18.37 -16.27
C ASN A 111 21.68 -17.60 -14.96
N ILE A 112 21.59 -18.32 -13.83
CA ILE A 112 21.46 -17.67 -12.51
C ILE A 112 22.66 -16.76 -12.23
N SER A 113 23.87 -17.24 -12.50
CA SER A 113 25.10 -16.48 -12.27
C SER A 113 25.17 -15.22 -13.15
N GLU A 114 24.81 -15.34 -14.42
CA GLU A 114 24.82 -14.22 -15.37
C GLU A 114 23.76 -13.15 -15.02
N ILE A 115 22.53 -13.58 -14.75
CA ILE A 115 21.44 -12.70 -14.29
C ILE A 115 21.84 -12.00 -12.98
N ARG A 116 22.34 -12.77 -12.00
CA ARG A 116 22.78 -12.22 -10.72
C ARG A 116 23.88 -11.17 -10.90
N LYS A 117 24.83 -11.42 -11.79
CA LYS A 117 25.93 -10.48 -12.07
C LYS A 117 25.40 -9.17 -12.65
N ILE A 118 24.45 -9.21 -13.57
CA ILE A 118 23.83 -8.02 -14.17
C ILE A 118 23.05 -7.23 -13.10
N VAL A 119 22.20 -7.92 -12.33
CA VAL A 119 21.41 -7.31 -11.25
C VAL A 119 22.33 -6.66 -10.21
N GLN A 120 23.43 -7.31 -9.82
CA GLN A 120 24.41 -6.77 -8.87
C GLN A 120 25.28 -5.64 -9.44
N THR A 121 25.49 -5.61 -10.76
CA THR A 121 26.26 -4.53 -11.41
C THR A 121 25.49 -3.22 -11.37
N ILE A 122 24.17 -3.27 -11.59
CA ILE A 122 23.30 -2.09 -11.62
C ILE A 122 22.81 -1.75 -10.21
N VAL A 123 22.31 -2.74 -9.48
CA VAL A 123 21.80 -2.61 -8.11
C VAL A 123 22.76 -3.32 -7.16
N ARG A 124 23.79 -2.61 -6.70
CA ARG A 124 24.86 -3.15 -5.85
C ARG A 124 24.36 -3.76 -4.54
N GLU A 125 23.31 -3.18 -3.95
CA GLU A 125 22.70 -3.66 -2.71
C GLU A 125 21.64 -4.76 -2.93
N SER A 126 21.58 -5.37 -4.13
CA SER A 126 20.60 -6.42 -4.43
C SER A 126 20.88 -7.72 -3.67
N LYS A 127 19.81 -8.36 -3.18
CA LYS A 127 19.89 -9.67 -2.49
C LYS A 127 19.01 -10.68 -3.21
N LEU A 128 19.56 -11.84 -3.56
CA LEU A 128 18.77 -12.97 -4.01
C LEU A 128 17.96 -13.51 -2.82
N LYS A 129 16.63 -13.46 -2.90
CA LYS A 129 15.73 -13.99 -1.86
C LYS A 129 15.50 -15.48 -2.05
N SER A 130 15.21 -15.90 -3.28
CA SER A 130 14.93 -17.28 -3.62
C SER A 130 15.31 -17.58 -5.07
N SER A 131 15.73 -18.82 -5.29
CA SER A 131 15.93 -19.42 -6.60
C SER A 131 15.30 -20.82 -6.55
N ILE A 132 14.01 -20.90 -6.83
CA ILE A 132 13.24 -22.14 -6.67
C ILE A 132 12.62 -22.47 -8.03
N ASN A 133 12.78 -23.72 -8.46
CA ASN A 133 12.29 -24.23 -9.74
C ASN A 133 12.76 -23.36 -10.92
N LEU A 134 11.86 -22.55 -11.46
CA LEU A 134 12.06 -21.69 -12.62
C LEU A 134 11.91 -20.21 -12.26
N GLU A 135 11.85 -19.87 -10.98
CA GLU A 135 11.66 -18.50 -10.51
C GLU A 135 12.88 -18.00 -9.73
N LEU A 136 13.34 -16.81 -10.09
CA LEU A 136 14.37 -16.07 -9.37
C LEU A 136 13.76 -14.79 -8.78
N SER A 137 13.91 -14.62 -7.46
CA SER A 137 13.45 -13.42 -6.76
C SER A 137 14.63 -12.64 -6.20
N PHE A 138 14.74 -11.37 -6.59
CA PHE A 138 15.74 -10.44 -6.09
C PHE A 138 15.06 -9.29 -5.33
N ARG A 139 15.62 -8.95 -4.17
CA ARG A 139 15.29 -7.71 -3.47
C ARG A 139 16.17 -6.58 -3.98
N LEU A 140 15.54 -5.55 -4.54
CA LEU A 140 16.17 -4.35 -5.07
C LEU A 140 15.94 -3.17 -4.11
N SER A 141 17.00 -2.42 -3.81
CA SER A 141 16.93 -1.24 -2.95
C SER A 141 16.27 -0.07 -3.68
N ALA A 142 15.34 0.63 -3.03
CA ALA A 142 14.64 1.79 -3.60
C ALA A 142 15.58 2.95 -3.96
N LYS A 143 16.82 2.97 -3.42
CA LYS A 143 17.86 3.95 -3.78
C LYS A 143 18.22 3.94 -5.27
N TYR A 144 18.06 2.80 -5.94
CA TYR A 144 18.44 2.58 -7.34
C TYR A 144 17.24 2.64 -8.30
N ILE A 145 16.10 3.20 -7.88
CA ILE A 145 14.87 3.20 -8.69
C ILE A 145 15.07 3.88 -10.06
N GLN A 146 15.95 4.88 -10.14
CA GLN A 146 16.30 5.57 -11.38
C GLN A 146 17.05 4.68 -12.38
N ASP A 147 17.70 3.62 -11.90
CA ASP A 147 18.44 2.67 -12.73
C ASP A 147 17.62 1.43 -13.08
N PHE A 148 16.38 1.30 -12.58
CA PHE A 148 15.51 0.17 -12.89
C PHE A 148 15.19 0.07 -14.38
N PRO A 149 14.87 1.15 -15.13
CA PRO A 149 14.68 1.04 -16.57
C PRO A 149 15.89 0.42 -17.28
N LYS A 150 17.10 0.87 -16.95
CA LYS A 150 18.34 0.30 -17.50
C LYS A 150 18.55 -1.16 -17.12
N LEU A 151 18.13 -1.56 -15.92
CA LEU A 151 18.17 -2.95 -15.48
C LEU A 151 17.23 -3.81 -16.34
N LEU A 152 16.01 -3.32 -16.59
CA LEU A 152 15.04 -4.01 -17.44
C LEU A 152 15.57 -4.15 -18.87
N ASP A 153 16.08 -3.06 -19.46
CA ASP A 153 16.65 -3.07 -20.80
C ASP A 153 17.76 -4.13 -20.93
N LYS A 154 18.68 -4.18 -19.95
CA LYS A 154 19.76 -5.19 -19.94
C LYS A 154 19.27 -6.62 -19.73
N LEU A 155 18.19 -6.82 -18.99
CA LEU A 155 17.60 -8.15 -18.79
C LEU A 155 16.82 -8.59 -20.03
N ASP A 156 16.23 -7.65 -20.77
CA ASP A 156 15.62 -7.91 -22.07
C ASP A 156 16.67 -8.27 -23.13
N ASP A 157 17.85 -7.63 -23.13
CA ASP A 157 18.96 -7.99 -24.03
C ASP A 157 19.44 -9.44 -23.87
N ILE A 158 19.37 -9.99 -22.65
CA ILE A 158 19.78 -11.37 -22.35
C ILE A 158 18.61 -12.35 -22.26
N LYS A 159 17.38 -11.89 -22.57
CA LYS A 159 16.14 -12.65 -22.37
C LYS A 159 16.18 -13.99 -23.09
N GLU A 160 16.56 -13.99 -24.36
CA GLU A 160 16.68 -15.21 -25.17
C GLU A 160 17.85 -16.10 -24.70
N LYS A 161 19.00 -15.48 -24.38
CA LYS A 161 20.21 -16.21 -23.95
C LYS A 161 20.00 -16.94 -22.63
N CYS A 162 19.35 -16.31 -21.67
CA CYS A 162 19.10 -16.86 -20.34
C CYS A 162 17.73 -17.53 -20.19
N PHE A 163 16.98 -17.69 -21.29
CA PHE A 163 15.64 -18.28 -21.31
C PHE A 163 14.67 -17.62 -20.31
N ILE A 164 14.65 -16.29 -20.25
CA ILE A 164 13.74 -15.54 -19.37
C ILE A 164 12.37 -15.43 -20.08
N SER A 165 11.34 -16.08 -19.56
CA SER A 165 9.99 -15.99 -20.12
C SER A 165 9.25 -14.73 -19.68
N ASN A 166 9.36 -14.39 -18.39
CA ASN A 166 8.64 -13.27 -17.80
C ASN A 166 9.49 -12.50 -16.81
N LEU A 167 9.20 -11.21 -16.70
CA LEU A 167 9.83 -10.30 -15.77
C LEU A 167 8.75 -9.45 -15.10
N SER A 168 8.80 -9.36 -13.78
CA SER A 168 7.90 -8.48 -13.02
C SER A 168 8.64 -7.78 -11.88
N ILE A 169 8.25 -6.54 -11.60
CA ILE A 169 8.71 -5.79 -10.44
C ILE A 169 7.48 -5.49 -9.59
N SER A 170 7.51 -5.89 -8.32
CA SER A 170 6.48 -5.58 -7.34
C SER A 170 7.03 -4.71 -6.21
N ALA A 171 6.26 -3.70 -5.82
CA ALA A 171 6.59 -2.88 -4.66
C ALA A 171 6.22 -3.62 -3.38
N ASN A 172 7.16 -3.77 -2.45
CA ASN A 172 6.83 -4.31 -1.14
C ASN A 172 6.17 -3.22 -0.30
N THR A 173 4.89 -3.42 0.01
CA THR A 173 4.17 -2.57 0.96
C THR A 173 4.55 -2.97 2.38
N ILE A 174 4.41 -2.02 3.32
CA ILE A 174 4.72 -2.18 4.76
C ILE A 174 3.98 -3.39 5.37
N GLU A 175 2.84 -3.80 4.81
CA GLU A 175 2.09 -4.99 5.25
C GLU A 175 2.84 -6.30 5.02
N HIS A 176 3.65 -6.41 3.97
CA HIS A 176 4.26 -7.67 3.57
C HIS A 176 5.48 -8.05 4.43
N ASP A 177 6.15 -7.07 5.04
CA ASP A 177 7.34 -7.28 5.89
C ASP A 177 7.00 -7.59 7.37
N ARG A 178 5.72 -7.46 7.77
CA ARG A 178 5.28 -7.87 9.13
C ARG A 178 5.49 -9.36 9.42
N LYS A 179 5.51 -10.22 8.39
CA LYS A 179 5.64 -11.68 8.57
C LYS A 179 7.06 -12.15 8.88
N ASN A 180 8.09 -11.31 8.76
CA ASN A 180 9.50 -11.73 8.92
C ASN A 180 10.22 -11.08 10.11
N LYS A 181 9.51 -10.29 10.94
CA LYS A 181 10.13 -9.54 12.06
C LYS A 181 9.36 -9.65 13.39
N LEU A 182 8.46 -10.61 13.51
CA LEU A 182 7.82 -10.99 14.78
C LEU A 182 8.14 -12.45 15.07
#